data_AF-A0A957LT91-F1
#
_entry.id   AF-A0A957LT91-F1
#
_cell.length_a   1.000
_cell.length_b   1.000
_cell.length_c   1.000
_cell.angle_alpha   90.00
_cell.angle_beta   90.00
_cell.angle_gamma   90.00
#
_symmetry.space_group_name_H-M   'P 1'
#
loop_
_entity.id
_entity.type
_entity.pdbx_description
1 polymer ?
#
loop_
_entity_poly.entity_id
_entity_poly.type
_entity_poly.pdbx_seq_one_letter_code
_entity_poly.pdbx_strand_id
1 'polypeptide(L)'
;MNSLRTVYRKSLRELWRNRGRTVMVALSVAIGVLGVGLIVTTYDVLVTDLYRRYASIHPAQVEIIVHGGATIDDLKGLSSLSGVADVQGRATTVAR
;
A
#
# COMPACT_ATOMS: atom_id res chain seq x y z
N MET A 1 -35.19 17.59 -29.71
CA MET A 1 -34.01 16.83 -29.23
C MET A 1 -32.94 17.81 -28.75
N ASN A 2 -33.09 18.38 -27.54
CA ASN A 2 -32.08 19.29 -26.90
C ASN A 2 -32.38 19.58 -25.41
N SER A 3 -33.26 18.82 -24.75
CA SER A 3 -33.66 19.08 -23.36
C SER A 3 -32.50 18.91 -22.36
N LEU A 4 -31.58 17.98 -22.63
CA LEU A 4 -30.43 17.68 -21.77
C LEU A 4 -29.52 18.90 -21.54
N ARG A 5 -29.32 19.73 -22.58
CA ARG A 5 -28.46 20.91 -22.50
C ARG A 5 -29.08 22.02 -21.63
N THR A 6 -30.41 22.08 -21.61
CA THR A 6 -31.16 23.03 -20.77
C THR A 6 -31.14 22.61 -19.31
N VAL A 7 -31.28 21.32 -19.01
CA VAL A 7 -31.23 20.81 -17.64
C VAL A 7 -29.84 21.04 -17.04
N TYR A 8 -28.75 20.74 -17.74
CA TYR A 8 -27.40 20.95 -17.23
C TYR A 8 -27.09 22.43 -16.91
N ARG A 9 -27.40 23.36 -17.84
CA ARG A 9 -27.21 24.80 -17.59
C ARG A 9 -28.06 25.30 -16.42
N LYS A 10 -29.27 24.77 -16.28
CA LYS A 10 -30.18 25.15 -15.19
C LYS A 10 -29.66 24.64 -13.85
N SER A 11 -29.27 23.37 -13.77
CA SER A 11 -28.67 22.77 -12.58
C SER A 11 -27.39 23.47 -12.15
N LEU A 12 -26.43 23.74 -13.05
CA LEU A 12 -25.21 24.49 -12.70
C LEU A 12 -25.52 25.88 -12.15
N ARG A 13 -26.51 26.58 -12.72
CA ARG A 13 -26.91 27.91 -12.24
C ARG A 13 -27.59 27.85 -10.88
N GLU A 14 -28.35 26.79 -10.61
CA GLU A 14 -28.97 26.51 -9.30
C GLU A 14 -27.89 26.23 -8.23
N LEU A 15 -26.88 25.40 -8.55
CA LEU A 15 -25.71 25.17 -7.68
C LEU A 15 -24.93 26.48 -7.41
N TRP A 16 -24.81 27.35 -8.42
CA TRP A 16 -24.10 28.63 -8.31
C TRP A 16 -24.85 29.70 -7.51
N ARG A 17 -26.16 29.52 -7.28
CA ARG A 17 -26.98 30.45 -6.49
C ARG A 17 -26.85 30.20 -4.98
N ASN A 18 -26.53 28.96 -4.57
CA ASN A 18 -26.38 28.57 -3.16
C ASN A 18 -24.94 28.13 -2.81
N ARG A 19 -23.95 28.96 -3.19
CA ARG A 19 -22.51 28.62 -3.22
C ARG A 19 -21.95 28.04 -1.93
N GLY A 20 -22.35 28.55 -0.77
CA GLY A 20 -21.76 28.16 0.52
C GLY A 20 -21.96 26.68 0.85
N ARG A 21 -23.21 26.20 0.80
CA ARG A 21 -23.51 24.80 1.17
C ARG A 21 -22.97 23.80 0.15
N THR A 22 -23.09 24.10 -1.14
CA THR A 22 -22.70 23.16 -2.20
C THR A 22 -21.18 23.03 -2.32
N VAL A 23 -20.43 24.12 -2.13
CA VAL A 23 -18.95 24.07 -2.12
C VAL A 23 -18.44 23.28 -0.92
N MET A 24 -19.02 23.43 0.27
CA MET A 24 -18.62 22.67 1.46
C MET A 24 -18.80 21.16 1.25
N VAL A 25 -19.91 20.73 0.66
CA VAL A 25 -20.16 19.31 0.35
C VAL A 25 -19.20 18.81 -0.72
N ALA A 26 -19.00 19.57 -1.80
CA ALA A 26 -18.06 19.19 -2.86
C ALA A 26 -16.62 19.07 -2.33
N LEU A 27 -16.19 19.99 -1.46
CA LEU A 27 -14.88 19.93 -0.81
C LEU A 27 -14.73 18.72 0.10
N SER A 28 -15.77 18.38 0.88
CA SER A 28 -15.76 17.18 1.72
C SER A 28 -15.52 15.91 0.90
N VAL A 29 -16.26 15.75 -0.21
CA VAL A 29 -16.08 14.60 -1.10
C VAL A 29 -14.71 14.63 -1.77
N ALA A 30 -14.25 15.80 -2.23
CA ALA A 30 -12.95 15.95 -2.87
C ALA A 30 -11.80 15.53 -1.94
N ILE A 31 -11.83 15.97 -0.67
CA ILE A 31 -10.83 15.59 0.33
C ILE A 31 -10.87 14.08 0.59
N GLY A 32 -12.06 13.47 0.68
CA GLY A 32 -12.20 12.03 0.86
C GLY A 32 -11.53 11.22 -0.26
N VAL A 33 -11.81 11.56 -1.51
CA VAL A 33 -11.24 10.84 -2.67
C VAL A 33 -9.74 11.12 -2.82
N LEU A 34 -9.29 12.35 -2.57
CA LEU A 34 -7.86 12.68 -2.55
C LEU A 34 -7.10 11.89 -1.49
N GLY A 35 -7.67 11.71 -0.30
CA GLY A 35 -7.06 10.91 0.77
C GLY A 35 -6.81 9.46 0.33
N VAL A 36 -7.81 8.82 -0.30
CA VAL A 36 -7.67 7.46 -0.81
C VAL A 36 -6.57 7.39 -1.88
N GLY A 37 -6.55 8.33 -2.83
CA GLY A 37 -5.52 8.38 -3.87
C GLY A 37 -4.10 8.54 -3.31
N LEU A 38 -3.92 9.41 -2.30
CA LEU A 38 -2.64 9.61 -1.63
C LEU A 38 -2.15 8.35 -0.92
N ILE A 39 -3.04 7.66 -0.19
CA ILE A 39 -2.68 6.42 0.52
C ILE A 39 -2.21 5.35 -0.46
N VAL A 40 -2.99 5.11 -1.52
CA VAL A 40 -2.65 4.09 -2.53
C VAL A 40 -1.33 4.41 -3.23
N THR A 41 -1.15 5.66 -3.65
CA THR A 41 0.09 6.09 -4.33
C THR A 41 1.30 5.99 -3.42
N THR A 42 1.18 6.43 -2.17
CA THR A 42 2.28 6.38 -1.20
C THR A 42 2.66 4.93 -0.90
N TYR A 43 1.67 4.04 -0.75
CA TYR A 43 1.92 2.63 -0.53
C TYR A 43 2.70 1.99 -1.69
N ASP A 44 2.28 2.26 -2.93
CA ASP A 44 2.91 1.70 -4.13
C ASP A 44 4.37 2.18 -4.30
N VAL A 45 4.60 3.48 -4.10
CA VAL A 45 5.96 4.06 -4.14
C VAL A 45 6.82 3.50 -3.02
N LEU A 46 6.31 3.43 -1.79
CA LEU A 46 7.09 2.97 -0.64
C LEU A 46 7.49 1.51 -0.78
N VAL A 47 6.56 0.61 -1.13
CA VAL A 47 6.87 -0.82 -1.30
C VAL A 47 7.85 -1.03 -2.45
N THR A 48 7.63 -0.35 -3.57
CA THR A 48 8.52 -0.45 -4.74
C THR A 48 9.92 0.06 -4.43
N ASP A 49 10.03 1.21 -3.74
CA ASP A 49 11.32 1.81 -3.41
C ASP A 49 12.06 1.01 -2.34
N LEU A 50 11.35 0.45 -1.35
CA LEU A 50 11.93 -0.45 -0.37
C LEU A 50 12.52 -1.69 -1.03
N TYR A 51 11.80 -2.32 -1.95
CA TYR A 51 12.31 -3.50 -2.66
C TYR A 51 13.54 -3.17 -3.52
N ARG A 52 13.49 -2.05 -4.25
CA ARG A 52 14.62 -1.58 -5.07
C ARG A 52 15.85 -1.25 -4.24
N ARG A 53 15.68 -0.51 -3.14
CA ARG A 53 16.78 -0.15 -2.24
C ARG A 53 17.34 -1.37 -1.54
N TYR A 54 16.49 -2.27 -1.07
CA TYR A 54 16.89 -3.51 -0.46
C TYR A 54 17.67 -4.39 -1.44
N ALA A 55 17.26 -4.48 -2.71
CA ALA A 55 18.05 -5.18 -3.73
C ALA A 55 19.40 -4.49 -4.03
N SER A 56 19.43 -3.15 -4.00
CA SER A 56 20.64 -2.38 -4.32
C SER A 56 21.78 -2.52 -3.30
N ILE A 57 21.45 -2.83 -2.04
CA ILE A 57 22.45 -3.01 -0.97
C ILE A 57 23.08 -4.41 -0.96
N HIS A 58 22.81 -5.26 -1.96
CA HIS A 58 23.30 -6.65 -2.04
C HIS A 58 23.21 -7.37 -0.69
N PRO A 59 22.00 -7.52 -0.15
CA PRO A 59 21.82 -7.97 1.22
C PRO A 59 22.36 -9.41 1.31
N ALA A 60 23.36 -9.62 2.16
CA ALA A 60 23.97 -10.94 2.39
C ALA A 60 23.06 -11.88 3.22
N GLN A 61 21.76 -11.62 3.25
CA GLN A 61 20.77 -12.38 3.99
C GLN A 61 19.93 -13.21 3.01
N VAL A 62 19.76 -14.49 3.35
CA VAL A 62 18.95 -15.44 2.60
C VAL A 62 17.79 -15.86 3.50
N GLU A 63 16.56 -15.63 3.05
CA GLU A 63 15.35 -16.08 3.74
C GLU A 63 14.85 -17.38 3.09
N ILE A 64 14.70 -18.43 3.90
CA ILE A 64 14.23 -19.75 3.45
C ILE A 64 12.90 -20.03 4.15
N ILE A 65 11.85 -20.25 3.35
CA ILE A 65 10.51 -20.57 3.85
C ILE A 65 10.32 -22.08 3.78
N VAL A 66 10.17 -22.71 4.94
CA VAL A 66 9.96 -24.16 5.05
C VAL A 66 8.50 -24.45 5.39
N HIS A 67 7.78 -24.98 4.41
CA HIS A 67 6.40 -25.45 4.62
C HIS A 67 6.43 -26.79 5.35
N GLY A 68 6.01 -26.80 6.62
CA GLY A 68 6.09 -27.97 7.51
C GLY A 68 6.80 -27.71 8.84
N GLY A 69 7.39 -26.51 8.99
CA GLY A 69 8.17 -26.13 10.17
C GLY A 69 9.66 -26.46 10.01
N ALA A 70 10.50 -25.74 10.75
CA ALA A 70 11.93 -25.98 10.85
C ALA A 70 12.28 -26.22 12.32
N THR A 71 13.18 -27.18 12.56
CA THR A 71 13.62 -27.55 13.91
C THR A 71 14.84 -26.73 14.33
N ILE A 72 15.09 -26.62 15.63
CA ILE A 72 16.29 -25.93 16.17
C ILE A 72 17.59 -26.59 15.68
N ASP A 73 17.59 -27.89 15.46
CA ASP A 73 18.77 -28.60 14.97
C ASP A 73 19.08 -28.28 13.49
N ASP A 74 18.05 -27.97 12.68
CA ASP A 74 18.25 -27.50 11.31
C ASP A 74 18.96 -26.13 11.30
N LEU A 75 18.60 -25.25 12.24
CA LEU A 75 19.24 -23.93 12.42
C LEU A 75 20.71 -24.06 12.84
N LYS A 76 21.03 -25.01 13.74
CA LYS A 76 22.42 -25.29 14.15
C LYS A 76 23.25 -25.89 13.01
N GLY A 77 22.63 -26.73 12.17
CA GLY A 77 23.30 -27.24 10.97
C GLY A 77 23.71 -26.11 10.03
N LEU A 78 22.80 -25.16 9.80
CA LEU A 78 23.04 -23.99 8.95
C LEU A 78 24.11 -23.05 9.53
N SER A 79 24.14 -22.82 10.85
CA SER A 79 25.14 -21.94 11.46
C SER A 79 26.56 -22.51 11.44
N SER A 80 26.70 -23.82 11.25
CA SER A 80 28.01 -24.49 11.12
C SER A 80 28.63 -24.39 9.72
N LEU A 81 27.89 -23.91 8.72
CA LEU A 81 28.38 -23.77 7.34
C LEU A 81 29.37 -22.60 7.21
N SER A 82 30.47 -22.84 6.50
CA SER A 82 31.46 -21.79 6.20
C SER A 82 30.85 -20.69 5.33
N GLY A 83 30.94 -19.44 5.78
CA GLY A 83 30.34 -18.28 5.10
C GLY A 83 29.01 -17.81 5.70
N VAL A 84 28.45 -18.52 6.68
CA VAL A 84 27.25 -18.11 7.41
C VAL A 84 27.67 -17.37 8.68
N ALA A 85 27.33 -16.08 8.77
CA ALA A 85 27.67 -15.25 9.92
C ALA A 85 26.64 -15.34 11.06
N ASP A 86 25.36 -15.47 10.71
CA ASP A 86 24.24 -15.57 11.65
C ASP A 86 23.07 -16.32 11.02
N VAL A 87 22.28 -17.01 11.84
CA VAL A 87 21.07 -17.74 11.41
C VAL A 87 19.93 -17.45 12.39
N GLN A 88 18.82 -16.92 11.86
CA GLN A 88 17.64 -16.60 12.66
C GLN A 88 16.44 -17.45 12.23
N GLY A 89 15.82 -18.12 13.20
CA GLY A 89 14.58 -18.87 13.01
C GLY A 89 13.37 -18.00 13.29
N ARG A 90 12.44 -17.87 12.33
CA ARG A 90 11.19 -17.13 12.50
C ARG A 90 9.99 -18.05 12.28
N ALA A 91 9.14 -18.20 13.29
CA ALA A 91 7.86 -18.87 13.15
C ALA A 91 6.78 -17.83 12.82
N THR A 92 6.03 -18.06 11.74
CA THR A 92 4.87 -17.23 11.39
C THR A 92 3.64 -18.10 11.38
N THR A 93 2.69 -17.81 12.26
CA THR A 93 1.36 -18.39 12.26
C THR A 93 0.41 -17.38 11.62
N VAL A 94 -0.39 -17.83 10.64
CA VAL A 94 -1.45 -16.98 10.09
C VAL A 94 -2.61 -17.04 11.08
N ALA A 95 -2.91 -15.90 11.72
CA ALA A 95 -4.12 -15.78 12.52
C ALA A 95 -5.33 -15.83 11.57
N ARG A 96 -6.23 -16.80 11.79
CA ARG A 96 -7.43 -17.02 10.98
C ARG A 96 -8.66 -16.62 11.77
#